data_AF-A0A4Q3SRT2-F1
#
_entry.id   AF-A0A4Q3SRT2-F1
#
_cell.length_a   1.000
_cell.length_b   1.000
_cell.length_c   1.000
_cell.angle_alpha   90.00
_cell.angle_beta   90.00
_cell.angle_gamma   90.00
#
_symmetry.space_group_name_H-M   'P 1'
#
loop_
_entity.id
_entity.type
_entity.pdbx_description
1 polymer ?
#
loop_
_entity_poly.entity_id
_entity_poly.type
_entity_poly.pdbx_seq_one_letter_code
_entity_poly.pdbx_strand_id
1 'polypeptide(L)'
;MKRFYFLTTAALIIATSSKAQETKPPHGYTYGTTQVAKSPFTLDDLKKLEESMLFNDEDVKYLRMSHDILAPQTDAILDVWYGFVASTPQLVYFFGNKSTGKPDGEYLAKVRARFKMWILQTAEANYDQTWLNYQYEIGLRHYSTKKNKTDNAPSVPIINYRYIPALTIPVITTLKPFLSKTGASAADVEKMNTAWLKSVLLQSILWGQPYMKKGEF
;
A
#
# COMPACT_ATOMS: atom_id res chain seq x y z
N MET A 1 10.06 73.52 10.99
CA MET A 1 9.16 72.49 11.55
C MET A 1 8.72 71.54 10.44
N LYS A 2 8.92 70.23 10.66
CA LYS A 2 8.33 69.05 10.01
C LYS A 2 8.45 68.90 8.47
N ARG A 3 9.52 68.21 8.05
CA ARG A 3 9.59 67.42 6.81
C ARG A 3 8.73 66.16 6.99
N PHE A 4 7.79 65.91 6.08
CA PHE A 4 7.10 64.62 5.97
C PHE A 4 7.70 63.83 4.80
N TYR A 5 8.32 62.70 5.12
CA TYR A 5 8.75 61.69 4.16
C TYR A 5 7.57 60.76 3.87
N PHE A 6 7.14 60.68 2.62
CA PHE A 6 6.27 59.60 2.15
C PHE A 6 7.15 58.38 1.86
N LEU A 7 7.14 57.40 2.77
CA LEU A 7 7.67 56.07 2.50
C LEU A 7 6.68 55.30 1.64
N THR A 8 7.15 54.87 0.47
CA THR A 8 6.52 53.86 -0.38
C THR A 8 6.50 52.51 0.32
N THR A 9 5.31 51.95 0.58
CA THR A 9 5.14 50.58 1.05
C THR A 9 5.08 49.65 -0.16
N ALA A 10 6.19 48.99 -0.48
CA ALA A 10 6.20 47.87 -1.41
C ALA A 10 5.67 46.62 -0.69
N ALA A 11 4.48 46.16 -1.08
CA ALA A 11 3.92 44.91 -0.58
C ALA A 11 4.70 43.72 -1.18
N LEU A 12 5.48 43.04 -0.34
CA LEU A 12 6.19 41.81 -0.70
C LEU A 12 5.18 40.66 -0.71
N ILE A 13 4.71 40.26 -1.91
CA ILE A 13 3.93 39.03 -2.08
C ILE A 13 4.89 37.86 -1.88
N ILE A 14 4.88 37.27 -0.69
CA ILE A 14 5.54 35.98 -0.44
C ILE A 14 4.65 34.92 -1.08
N ALA A 15 4.92 34.60 -2.34
CA ALA A 15 4.39 33.40 -2.97
C ALA A 15 5.02 32.19 -2.24
N THR A 16 4.26 31.57 -1.34
CA THR A 16 4.61 30.24 -0.82
C THR A 16 4.40 29.24 -1.93
N SER A 17 5.38 29.12 -2.82
CA SER A 17 5.49 27.96 -3.70
C SER A 17 5.83 26.74 -2.84
N SER A 18 4.81 26.02 -2.36
CA SER A 18 5.01 24.64 -1.95
C SER A 18 5.37 23.87 -3.21
N LYS A 19 6.67 23.83 -3.53
CA LYS A 19 7.19 22.87 -4.50
C LYS A 19 6.82 21.50 -3.94
N ALA A 20 5.83 20.84 -4.54
CA ALA A 20 5.69 19.40 -4.45
C ALA A 20 7.05 18.84 -4.89
N GLN A 21 7.84 18.40 -3.92
CA GLN A 21 9.07 17.70 -4.20
C GLN A 21 8.63 16.43 -4.92
N GLU A 22 8.90 16.34 -6.22
CA GLU A 22 8.76 15.07 -6.95
C GLU A 22 9.68 14.06 -6.26
N THR A 23 9.09 13.28 -5.37
CA THR A 23 9.80 12.26 -4.62
C THR A 23 10.05 11.12 -5.59
N LYS A 24 11.33 10.88 -5.89
CA LYS A 24 11.75 9.69 -6.62
C LYS A 24 11.09 8.45 -5.99
N PRO A 25 10.44 7.57 -6.77
CA PRO A 25 9.81 6.38 -6.21
C PRO A 25 10.80 5.52 -5.42
N PRO A 26 10.36 4.80 -4.37
CA PRO A 26 11.25 4.02 -3.54
C PRO A 26 11.89 2.86 -4.33
N HIS A 27 13.03 2.36 -3.84
CA HIS A 27 13.75 1.27 -4.47
C HIS A 27 12.84 0.06 -4.78
N GLY A 28 12.87 -0.39 -6.02
CA GLY A 28 12.08 -1.53 -6.49
C GLY A 28 10.57 -1.25 -6.64
N TYR A 29 10.10 -0.01 -6.46
CA TYR A 29 8.75 0.37 -6.80
C TYR A 29 8.66 0.60 -8.31
N THR A 30 7.99 -0.31 -9.00
CA THR A 30 8.00 -0.38 -10.47
C THR A 30 6.61 -0.20 -11.07
N TYR A 31 5.65 0.30 -10.30
CA TYR A 31 4.27 0.55 -10.76
C TYR A 31 4.27 1.37 -12.06
N GLY A 32 3.46 0.95 -13.04
CA GLY A 32 3.38 1.64 -14.34
C GLY A 32 4.60 1.52 -15.25
N THR A 33 5.65 0.80 -14.85
CA THR A 33 6.85 0.63 -15.67
C THR A 33 6.81 -0.67 -16.50
N THR A 34 7.64 -0.73 -17.54
CA THR A 34 7.83 -1.93 -18.38
C THR A 34 8.48 -3.12 -17.67
N GLN A 35 8.97 -2.95 -16.43
CA GLN A 35 9.54 -4.03 -15.62
C GLN A 35 8.48 -4.96 -15.01
N VAL A 36 7.22 -4.49 -14.95
CA VAL A 36 6.09 -5.22 -14.35
C VAL A 36 5.58 -6.27 -15.32
N ALA A 37 5.40 -7.50 -14.83
CA ALA A 37 4.82 -8.57 -15.65
C ALA A 37 3.37 -8.24 -16.02
N LYS A 38 2.96 -8.59 -17.25
CA LYS A 38 1.55 -8.52 -17.62
C LYS A 38 0.75 -9.49 -16.74
N SER A 39 -0.35 -9.01 -16.17
CA SER A 39 -1.25 -9.85 -15.39
C SER A 39 -1.86 -10.96 -16.27
N PRO A 40 -2.02 -12.18 -15.75
CA PRO A 40 -2.84 -13.21 -16.41
C PRO A 40 -4.33 -12.87 -16.37
N PHE A 41 -4.73 -11.90 -15.54
CA PHE A 41 -6.11 -11.43 -15.40
C PHE A 41 -6.42 -10.27 -16.32
N THR A 42 -7.64 -10.27 -16.84
CA THR A 42 -8.24 -9.16 -17.58
C THR A 42 -9.09 -8.28 -16.66
N LEU A 43 -9.50 -7.12 -17.17
CA LEU A 43 -10.46 -6.25 -16.47
C LEU A 43 -11.84 -6.90 -16.30
N ASP A 44 -12.21 -7.84 -17.17
CA ASP A 44 -13.46 -8.60 -17.04
C ASP A 44 -13.39 -9.60 -15.88
N ASP A 45 -12.25 -10.26 -15.70
CA ASP A 45 -12.00 -11.12 -14.53
C ASP A 45 -12.03 -10.31 -13.23
N LEU A 46 -11.41 -9.13 -13.23
CA LEU A 46 -11.41 -8.22 -12.09
C LEU A 46 -12.84 -7.82 -11.71
N LYS A 47 -13.64 -7.38 -12.69
CA LYS A 47 -15.02 -6.97 -12.46
C LYS A 47 -15.88 -8.09 -11.87
N LYS A 48 -15.77 -9.32 -12.38
CA LYS A 48 -16.48 -10.48 -11.83
C LYS A 48 -16.09 -10.79 -10.40
N LEU A 49 -14.81 -10.62 -10.05
CA LEU A 49 -14.32 -10.82 -8.69
C LEU A 49 -14.84 -9.72 -7.75
N GLU A 50 -14.83 -8.46 -8.19
CA GLU A 50 -15.42 -7.33 -7.45
C GLU A 50 -16.91 -7.56 -7.18
N GLU A 51 -17.69 -7.94 -8.19
CA GLU A 51 -19.11 -8.28 -8.07
C GLU A 51 -19.34 -9.41 -7.06
N SER A 52 -18.52 -10.46 -7.11
CA SER A 52 -18.57 -11.60 -6.17
C SER A 52 -18.31 -11.20 -4.72
N MET A 53 -17.62 -10.08 -4.51
CA MET A 53 -17.26 -9.55 -3.19
C MET A 53 -18.16 -8.38 -2.75
N LEU A 54 -19.19 -8.06 -3.52
CA LEU A 54 -20.03 -6.87 -3.32
C LEU A 54 -19.21 -5.57 -3.30
N PHE A 55 -18.08 -5.54 -4.02
CA PHE A 55 -17.25 -4.36 -4.19
C PHE A 55 -17.83 -3.49 -5.31
N ASN A 56 -18.14 -2.23 -5.00
CA ASN A 56 -18.83 -1.34 -5.93
C ASN A 56 -18.32 0.11 -5.84
N ASP A 57 -18.94 1.01 -6.60
CA ASP A 57 -18.55 2.43 -6.67
C ASP A 57 -18.61 3.16 -5.31
N GLU A 58 -19.46 2.73 -4.36
CA GLU A 58 -19.45 3.26 -3.00
C GLU A 58 -18.13 2.91 -2.29
N ASP A 59 -17.64 1.67 -2.43
CA ASP A 59 -16.35 1.27 -1.87
C ASP A 59 -15.20 2.09 -2.48
N VAL A 60 -15.20 2.30 -3.80
CA VAL A 60 -14.22 3.16 -4.50
C VAL A 60 -14.25 4.59 -3.94
N LYS A 61 -15.45 5.16 -3.76
CA LYS A 61 -15.62 6.49 -3.18
C LYS A 61 -15.01 6.56 -1.77
N TYR A 62 -15.27 5.57 -0.91
CA TYR A 62 -14.77 5.58 0.46
C TYR A 62 -13.27 5.26 0.57
N LEU A 63 -12.71 4.45 -0.33
CA LEU A 63 -11.25 4.32 -0.45
C LEU A 63 -10.61 5.67 -0.79
N ARG A 64 -11.15 6.39 -1.77
CA ARG A 64 -10.65 7.73 -2.14
C ARG A 64 -10.80 8.74 -1.02
N MET A 65 -11.91 8.72 -0.30
CA MET A 65 -12.08 9.55 0.89
C MET A 65 -11.01 9.26 1.96
N SER A 66 -10.61 8.00 2.11
CA SER A 66 -9.58 7.63 3.08
C SER A 66 -8.17 8.11 2.70
N HIS A 67 -7.92 8.42 1.43
CA HIS A 67 -6.60 8.80 0.94
C HIS A 67 -6.02 9.99 1.72
N ASP A 68 -6.75 11.10 1.76
CA ASP A 68 -6.28 12.34 2.40
C ASP A 68 -6.16 12.19 3.93
N ILE A 69 -6.92 11.26 4.51
CA ILE A 69 -6.84 10.91 5.93
C ILE A 69 -5.55 10.14 6.22
N LEU A 70 -5.22 9.15 5.38
CA LEU A 70 -4.14 8.20 5.63
C LEU A 70 -2.79 8.67 5.11
N ALA A 71 -2.74 9.48 4.05
CA ALA A 71 -1.51 9.95 3.43
C ALA A 71 -0.50 10.58 4.41
N PRO A 72 -0.88 11.52 5.31
CA PRO A 72 0.05 12.08 6.28
C PRO A 72 0.42 11.11 7.43
N GLN A 73 -0.23 9.96 7.52
CA GLN A 73 -0.11 9.00 8.62
C GLN A 73 0.58 7.69 8.22
N THR A 74 1.01 7.54 6.96
CA THR A 74 1.53 6.27 6.43
C THR A 74 2.70 5.70 7.25
N ASP A 75 3.62 6.53 7.74
CA ASP A 75 4.70 6.05 8.60
C ASP A 75 4.20 5.49 9.94
N ALA A 76 3.29 6.19 10.61
CA ALA A 76 2.72 5.73 11.88
C ALA A 76 1.88 4.45 11.70
N ILE A 77 1.19 4.31 10.56
CA ILE A 77 0.48 3.07 10.19
C ILE A 77 1.47 1.92 10.06
N LEU A 78 2.57 2.13 9.32
CA LEU A 78 3.60 1.13 9.12
C LEU A 78 4.32 0.76 10.42
N ASP A 79 4.47 1.68 11.38
CA ASP A 79 5.02 1.37 12.70
C ASP A 79 4.17 0.34 13.44
N VAL A 80 2.84 0.50 13.40
CA VAL A 80 1.90 -0.47 14.00
C VAL A 80 1.98 -1.82 13.27
N TRP A 81 1.95 -1.83 11.94
CA TRP A 81 1.97 -3.07 11.16
C TRP A 81 3.28 -3.84 11.31
N TYR A 82 4.43 -3.16 11.22
CA TYR A 82 5.72 -3.81 11.42
C TYR A 82 5.96 -4.19 12.87
N GLY A 83 5.42 -3.45 13.85
CA GLY A 83 5.42 -3.86 15.26
C GLY A 83 4.67 -5.18 15.48
N PHE A 84 3.51 -5.35 14.83
CA PHE A 84 2.77 -6.61 14.85
C PHE A 84 3.55 -7.75 14.16
N VAL A 85 4.10 -7.52 12.96
CA VAL A 85 4.90 -8.52 12.25
C VAL A 85 6.11 -8.95 13.08
N ALA A 86 6.87 -8.00 13.63
CA ALA A 86 8.07 -8.25 14.41
C ALA A 86 7.79 -9.01 15.72
N SER A 87 6.63 -8.78 16.35
CA SER A 87 6.21 -9.47 17.58
C SER A 87 5.56 -10.84 17.33
N THR A 88 5.36 -11.22 16.06
CA THR A 88 4.71 -12.49 15.69
C THR A 88 5.71 -13.43 15.01
N PRO A 89 6.25 -14.46 15.72
CA PRO A 89 7.37 -15.28 15.22
C PRO A 89 7.17 -15.91 13.84
N GLN A 90 5.97 -16.43 13.57
CA GLN A 90 5.62 -17.03 12.27
C GLN A 90 5.53 -16.04 11.11
N LEU A 91 5.43 -14.73 11.38
CA LEU A 91 5.38 -13.68 10.36
C LEU A 91 6.75 -13.04 10.12
N VAL A 92 7.47 -12.68 11.20
CA VAL A 92 8.82 -12.10 11.07
C VAL A 92 9.80 -13.07 10.41
N TYR A 93 9.56 -14.38 10.52
CA TYR A 93 10.29 -15.43 9.83
C TYR A 93 10.54 -15.14 8.34
N PHE A 94 9.56 -14.54 7.64
CA PHE A 94 9.66 -14.27 6.20
C PHE A 94 10.64 -13.15 5.82
N PHE A 95 11.12 -12.40 6.82
CA PHE A 95 12.19 -11.41 6.72
C PHE A 95 13.51 -11.90 7.33
N GLY A 96 13.54 -13.13 7.86
CA GLY A 96 14.74 -13.76 8.41
C GLY A 96 15.75 -14.10 7.32
N ASN A 97 17.03 -13.91 7.63
CA ASN A 97 18.14 -14.37 6.81
C ASN A 97 18.14 -15.92 6.79
N LYS A 98 18.29 -16.52 5.61
CA LYS A 98 18.20 -17.98 5.43
C LYS A 98 19.30 -18.77 6.16
N SER A 99 20.44 -18.15 6.43
CA SER A 99 21.58 -18.79 7.09
C SER A 99 21.57 -18.57 8.61
N THR A 100 21.12 -17.41 9.09
CA THR A 100 21.20 -17.05 10.52
C THR A 100 19.86 -17.02 11.24
N GLY A 101 18.74 -17.03 10.50
CA GLY A 101 17.38 -16.88 11.04
C GLY A 101 17.04 -15.47 11.55
N LYS A 102 18.03 -14.56 11.64
CA LYS A 102 17.83 -13.21 12.18
C LYS A 102 17.13 -12.30 11.15
N PRO A 103 16.20 -11.41 11.56
CA PRO A 103 15.59 -10.45 10.65
C PRO A 103 16.61 -9.54 9.96
N ASP A 104 16.40 -9.26 8.69
CA ASP A 104 17.23 -8.35 7.89
C ASP A 104 16.63 -6.93 7.89
N GLY A 105 17.29 -6.01 8.59
CA GLY A 105 16.84 -4.63 8.76
C GLY A 105 16.84 -3.82 7.46
N GLU A 106 17.79 -4.06 6.55
CA GLU A 106 17.86 -3.35 5.28
C GLU A 106 16.73 -3.81 4.35
N TYR A 107 16.49 -5.12 4.31
CA TYR A 107 15.38 -5.68 3.55
C TYR A 107 14.02 -5.16 4.07
N LEU A 108 13.83 -5.14 5.39
CA LEU A 108 12.64 -4.57 6.03
C LEU A 108 12.42 -3.10 5.64
N ALA A 109 13.47 -2.27 5.68
CA ALA A 109 13.37 -0.85 5.33
C ALA A 109 12.96 -0.62 3.87
N LYS A 110 13.54 -1.38 2.93
CA LYS A 110 13.20 -1.30 1.49
C LYS A 110 11.76 -1.76 1.22
N VAL A 111 11.33 -2.85 1.85
CA VAL A 111 9.94 -3.34 1.74
C VAL A 111 8.98 -2.33 2.36
N ARG A 112 9.31 -1.76 3.53
CA ARG A 112 8.50 -0.74 4.20
C ARG A 112 8.25 0.47 3.31
N ALA A 113 9.27 0.94 2.60
CA ALA A 113 9.14 2.06 1.67
C ALA A 113 8.16 1.77 0.53
N ARG A 114 8.13 0.54 0.01
CA ARG A 114 7.13 0.13 -1.00
C ARG A 114 5.75 -0.11 -0.40
N PHE A 115 5.67 -0.59 0.85
CA PHE A 115 4.41 -0.79 1.56
C PHE A 115 3.71 0.55 1.82
N LYS A 116 4.46 1.62 2.08
CA LYS A 116 3.94 3.00 2.11
C LYS A 116 3.20 3.35 0.82
N MET A 117 3.81 3.09 -0.34
CA MET A 117 3.18 3.37 -1.63
C MET A 117 1.93 2.52 -1.87
N TRP A 118 1.92 1.28 -1.40
CA TRP A 118 0.74 0.42 -1.47
C TRP A 118 -0.45 0.96 -0.68
N ILE A 119 -0.22 1.61 0.48
CA ILE A 119 -1.30 2.28 1.23
C ILE A 119 -1.95 3.36 0.37
N LEU A 120 -1.12 4.21 -0.25
CA LEU A 120 -1.59 5.31 -1.09
C LEU A 120 -2.34 4.78 -2.33
N GLN A 121 -1.75 3.83 -3.06
CA GLN A 121 -2.40 3.23 -4.23
C GLN A 121 -3.73 2.54 -3.90
N THR A 122 -3.82 1.89 -2.74
CA THR A 122 -5.07 1.26 -2.31
C THR A 122 -6.15 2.32 -2.08
N ALA A 123 -5.78 3.45 -1.47
CA ALA A 123 -6.69 4.57 -1.24
C ALA A 123 -7.02 5.35 -2.52
N GLU A 124 -6.12 5.44 -3.49
CA GLU A 124 -6.39 6.05 -4.81
C GLU A 124 -7.48 5.31 -5.59
N ALA A 125 -7.61 3.99 -5.38
CA ALA A 125 -8.64 3.15 -5.98
C ALA A 125 -8.66 3.25 -7.53
N ASN A 126 -7.47 3.15 -8.14
CA ASN A 126 -7.30 3.15 -9.60
C ASN A 126 -7.25 1.70 -10.11
N TYR A 127 -8.40 1.05 -10.22
CA TYR A 127 -8.55 -0.35 -10.62
C TYR A 127 -8.51 -0.54 -12.15
N ASP A 128 -7.36 -0.26 -12.76
CA ASP A 128 -7.13 -0.43 -14.19
C ASP A 128 -6.16 -1.60 -14.49
N GLN A 129 -5.81 -1.78 -15.77
CA GLN A 129 -4.90 -2.87 -16.16
C GLN A 129 -3.47 -2.64 -15.64
N THR A 130 -3.06 -1.39 -15.42
CA THR A 130 -1.76 -1.05 -14.84
C THR A 130 -1.69 -1.50 -13.39
N TRP A 131 -2.75 -1.23 -12.63
CA TRP A 131 -2.97 -1.76 -11.28
C TRP A 131 -2.98 -3.27 -11.26
N LEU A 132 -3.77 -3.91 -12.13
CA LEU A 132 -3.88 -5.37 -12.16
C LEU A 132 -2.53 -6.06 -12.49
N ASN A 133 -1.74 -5.48 -13.40
CA ASN A 133 -0.36 -5.93 -13.67
C ASN A 133 0.51 -5.84 -12.42
N TYR A 134 0.36 -4.78 -11.63
CA TYR A 134 1.14 -4.61 -10.41
C TYR A 134 0.67 -5.52 -9.28
N GLN A 135 -0.62 -5.84 -9.18
CA GLN A 135 -1.11 -6.86 -8.25
C GLN A 135 -0.47 -8.22 -8.54
N TYR A 136 -0.35 -8.58 -9.82
CA TYR A 136 0.35 -9.79 -10.20
C TYR A 136 1.83 -9.74 -9.82
N GLU A 137 2.52 -8.62 -10.07
CA GLU A 137 3.91 -8.41 -9.66
C GLU A 137 4.10 -8.53 -8.13
N ILE A 138 3.18 -7.99 -7.34
CA ILE A 138 3.20 -8.13 -5.87
C ILE A 138 3.05 -9.61 -5.48
N GLY A 139 2.11 -10.34 -6.09
CA GLY A 139 1.96 -11.78 -5.89
C GLY A 139 3.26 -12.55 -6.20
N LEU A 140 3.91 -12.24 -7.33
CA LEU A 140 5.19 -12.83 -7.70
C LEU A 140 6.30 -12.53 -6.68
N ARG A 141 6.30 -11.34 -6.05
CA ARG A 141 7.27 -10.94 -5.02
C ARG A 141 7.05 -11.63 -3.66
N HIS A 142 5.84 -12.13 -3.41
CA HIS A 142 5.57 -13.00 -2.25
C HIS A 142 5.92 -14.47 -2.56
N TYR A 143 5.72 -14.88 -3.82
CA TYR A 143 6.01 -16.22 -4.31
C TYR A 143 7.50 -16.44 -4.64
N SER A 144 7.92 -17.70 -4.73
CA SER A 144 9.32 -18.08 -5.00
C SER A 144 9.88 -17.54 -6.33
N THR A 145 9.00 -17.14 -7.26
CA THR A 145 9.41 -16.60 -8.55
C THR A 145 10.15 -15.27 -8.41
N LYS A 146 9.72 -14.35 -7.55
CA LYS A 146 10.40 -13.04 -7.36
C LYS A 146 10.71 -12.67 -5.90
N LYS A 147 10.33 -13.47 -4.90
CA LYS A 147 10.72 -13.20 -3.51
C LYS A 147 12.23 -13.01 -3.42
N ASN A 148 12.63 -12.00 -2.65
CA ASN A 148 14.02 -11.57 -2.43
C ASN A 148 14.75 -10.92 -3.62
N LYS A 149 14.29 -11.10 -4.86
CA LYS A 149 15.00 -10.62 -6.06
C LYS A 149 15.03 -9.11 -6.18
N THR A 150 13.93 -8.45 -5.82
CA THR A 150 13.83 -6.97 -5.89
C THR A 150 14.90 -6.27 -5.09
N ASP A 151 15.29 -6.81 -3.92
CA ASP A 151 16.25 -6.17 -3.01
C ASP A 151 17.56 -6.95 -2.86
N ASN A 152 17.73 -8.04 -3.61
CA ASN A 152 18.84 -8.99 -3.49
C ASN A 152 19.03 -9.52 -2.06
N ALA A 153 17.92 -9.83 -1.36
CA ALA A 153 17.95 -10.18 0.06
C ALA A 153 18.29 -11.68 0.30
N PRO A 154 19.14 -12.02 1.28
CA PRO A 154 19.45 -13.42 1.61
C PRO A 154 18.39 -14.05 2.55
N SER A 155 17.11 -13.97 2.20
CA SER A 155 16.00 -14.44 3.06
C SER A 155 15.40 -15.78 2.61
N VAL A 156 14.42 -16.30 3.36
CA VAL A 156 13.67 -17.52 3.05
C VAL A 156 13.03 -17.45 1.65
N PRO A 157 12.85 -18.56 0.93
CA PRO A 157 12.58 -18.52 -0.51
C PRO A 157 11.13 -18.20 -0.88
N ILE A 158 10.17 -18.36 0.04
CA ILE A 158 8.74 -18.19 -0.26
C ILE A 158 7.98 -17.73 0.98
N ILE A 159 6.96 -16.89 0.80
CA ILE A 159 5.95 -16.61 1.83
C ILE A 159 4.84 -17.63 1.68
N ASN A 160 4.47 -18.36 2.74
CA ASN A 160 3.39 -19.34 2.60
C ASN A 160 2.04 -18.65 2.41
N TYR A 161 1.30 -19.04 1.36
CA TYR A 161 0.09 -18.34 0.93
C TYR A 161 -0.92 -18.11 2.06
N ARG A 162 -1.10 -19.07 2.98
CA ARG A 162 -2.03 -18.97 4.12
C ARG A 162 -1.91 -17.67 4.93
N TYR A 163 -0.71 -17.10 5.02
CA TYR A 163 -0.47 -15.90 5.81
C TYR A 163 -0.86 -14.61 5.08
N ILE A 164 -0.96 -14.64 3.74
CA ILE A 164 -1.31 -13.47 2.92
C ILE A 164 -2.77 -13.05 3.17
N PRO A 165 -3.80 -13.88 2.97
CA PRO A 165 -5.18 -13.48 3.26
C PRO A 165 -5.42 -13.34 4.77
N ALA A 166 -4.70 -14.09 5.62
CA ALA A 166 -4.80 -13.94 7.08
C ALA A 166 -4.41 -12.53 7.57
N LEU A 167 -3.46 -11.86 6.90
CA LEU A 167 -3.04 -10.50 7.23
C LEU A 167 -4.10 -9.43 6.93
N THR A 168 -5.17 -9.76 6.21
CA THR A 168 -6.31 -8.86 6.00
C THR A 168 -6.87 -8.36 7.34
N ILE A 169 -7.11 -9.26 8.30
CA ILE A 169 -7.70 -8.90 9.60
C ILE A 169 -6.84 -7.89 10.39
N PRO A 170 -5.54 -8.15 10.66
CA PRO A 170 -4.73 -7.19 11.41
C PRO A 170 -4.54 -5.88 10.66
N VAL A 171 -4.39 -5.90 9.32
CA VAL A 171 -4.30 -4.67 8.51
C VAL A 171 -5.54 -3.80 8.71
N ILE A 172 -6.74 -4.37 8.59
CA ILE A 172 -8.00 -3.61 8.68
C ILE A 172 -8.32 -3.16 10.10
N THR A 173 -8.12 -4.05 11.08
CA THR A 173 -8.42 -3.76 12.49
C THR A 173 -7.55 -2.62 13.01
N THR A 174 -6.26 -2.63 12.64
CA THR A 174 -5.30 -1.61 13.10
C THR A 174 -5.34 -0.33 12.27
N LEU A 175 -5.95 -0.34 11.08
CA LEU A 175 -6.13 0.86 10.26
C LEU A 175 -7.28 1.75 10.77
N LYS A 176 -8.34 1.17 11.36
CA LYS A 176 -9.55 1.89 11.79
C LYS A 176 -9.28 3.11 12.69
N PRO A 177 -8.38 3.07 13.69
CA PRO A 177 -8.04 4.25 14.48
C PRO A 177 -7.46 5.39 13.64
N PHE A 178 -6.68 5.10 12.59
CA PHE A 178 -6.10 6.12 11.72
C PHE A 178 -7.17 6.81 10.86
N LEU A 179 -8.18 6.06 10.39
CA LEU A 179 -9.33 6.58 9.65
C LEU A 179 -10.18 7.57 10.48
N SER A 180 -10.17 7.44 11.81
CA SER A 180 -10.96 8.28 12.70
C SER A 180 -10.31 9.62 13.10
N LYS A 181 -9.03 9.87 12.75
CA LYS A 181 -8.27 10.99 13.32
C LYS A 181 -8.61 12.38 12.78
N THR A 182 -9.19 12.48 11.59
CA THR A 182 -9.40 13.77 10.89
C THR A 182 -10.83 14.28 10.95
N GLY A 183 -11.65 13.76 11.87
CA GLY A 183 -13.01 14.26 12.11
C GLY A 183 -14.08 13.72 11.15
N ALA A 184 -13.78 12.67 10.38
CA ALA A 184 -14.80 11.94 9.62
C ALA A 184 -15.88 11.38 10.57
N SER A 185 -17.13 11.31 10.09
CA SER A 185 -18.23 10.76 10.88
C SER A 185 -17.99 9.28 11.20
N ALA A 186 -18.55 8.78 12.31
CA ALA A 186 -18.43 7.36 12.65
C ALA A 186 -18.98 6.44 11.53
N ALA A 187 -20.03 6.87 10.83
CA ALA A 187 -20.59 6.16 9.69
C ALA A 187 -19.63 6.13 8.50
N ASP A 188 -18.96 7.25 8.18
CA ASP A 188 -17.97 7.28 7.11
C ASP A 188 -16.72 6.47 7.46
N VAL A 189 -16.28 6.50 8.73
CA VAL A 189 -15.18 5.64 9.21
C VAL A 189 -15.50 4.17 9.01
N GLU A 190 -16.73 3.74 9.30
CA GLU A 190 -17.16 2.35 9.09
C GLU A 190 -17.15 1.97 7.60
N LYS A 191 -17.66 2.85 6.75
CA LYS A 191 -17.68 2.62 5.30
C LYS A 191 -16.28 2.62 4.69
N MET A 192 -15.38 3.51 5.12
CA MET A 192 -13.96 3.45 4.75
C MET A 192 -13.33 2.14 5.21
N ASN A 193 -13.57 1.71 6.44
CA ASN A 193 -13.00 0.46 6.95
C ASN A 193 -13.51 -0.77 6.20
N THR A 194 -14.80 -0.79 5.84
CA THR A 194 -15.42 -1.84 5.03
C THR A 194 -14.85 -1.86 3.60
N ALA A 195 -14.70 -0.70 2.97
CA ALA A 195 -14.12 -0.58 1.63
C ALA A 195 -12.65 -1.05 1.61
N TRP A 196 -11.87 -0.69 2.64
CA TRP A 196 -10.53 -1.22 2.86
C TRP A 196 -10.53 -2.74 3.05
N LEU A 197 -11.46 -3.29 3.84
CA LEU A 197 -11.57 -4.74 4.06
C LEU A 197 -11.75 -5.48 2.74
N LYS A 198 -12.70 -5.06 1.92
CA LYS A 198 -12.94 -5.66 0.61
C LYS A 198 -11.74 -5.50 -0.32
N SER A 199 -11.14 -4.30 -0.38
CA SER A 199 -9.98 -4.05 -1.23
C SER A 199 -8.77 -4.89 -0.83
N VAL A 200 -8.42 -4.97 0.45
CA VAL A 200 -7.28 -5.76 0.92
C VAL A 200 -7.53 -7.25 0.67
N LEU A 201 -8.76 -7.74 0.90
CA LEU A 201 -9.12 -9.11 0.58
C LEU A 201 -9.02 -9.39 -0.93
N LEU A 202 -9.57 -8.52 -1.78
CA LEU A 202 -9.50 -8.61 -3.24
C LEU A 202 -8.05 -8.74 -3.72
N GLN A 203 -7.18 -7.87 -3.20
CA GLN A 203 -5.76 -7.90 -3.52
C GLN A 203 -5.09 -9.18 -3.04
N SER A 204 -5.39 -9.64 -1.81
CA SER A 204 -4.82 -10.87 -1.26
C SER A 204 -5.22 -12.12 -2.07
N ILE A 205 -6.45 -12.14 -2.62
CA ILE A 205 -6.93 -13.17 -3.54
C ILE A 205 -6.09 -13.13 -4.81
N LEU A 206 -5.98 -11.98 -5.48
CA LEU A 206 -5.19 -11.82 -6.71
C LEU A 206 -3.73 -12.24 -6.55
N TRP A 207 -3.12 -11.96 -5.39
CA TRP A 207 -1.74 -12.34 -5.09
C TRP A 207 -1.56 -13.85 -4.92
N GLY A 208 -2.64 -14.61 -4.77
CA GLY A 208 -2.64 -16.07 -4.72
C GLY A 208 -2.42 -16.76 -6.06
N GLN A 209 -2.56 -16.06 -7.18
CA GLN A 209 -2.43 -16.65 -8.52
C GLN A 209 -1.16 -17.48 -8.70
N PRO A 210 0.04 -16.99 -8.32
CA PRO A 210 1.28 -17.74 -8.54
C PRO A 210 1.39 -19.01 -7.68
N TYR A 211 0.54 -19.17 -6.65
CA TYR A 211 0.56 -20.29 -5.72
C TYR A 211 -0.34 -21.46 -6.15
N MET A 212 -1.31 -21.21 -7.02
CA MET A 212 -2.26 -22.23 -7.46
C MET A 212 -1.73 -23.01 -8.65
N LYS A 213 -2.17 -24.26 -8.80
CA LYS A 213 -1.88 -25.00 -10.03
C LYS A 213 -2.64 -24.37 -11.20
N LYS A 214 -2.15 -24.64 -12.41
CA LYS A 214 -2.78 -24.17 -13.64
C LYS A 214 -4.25 -24.62 -13.69
N GLY A 215 -5.16 -23.66 -13.81
CA GLY A 215 -6.60 -23.90 -13.87
C GLY A 215 -7.30 -24.09 -12.51
N GLU A 216 -6.59 -23.90 -11.39
CA GLU A 216 -7.14 -23.99 -10.03
C GLU A 216 -7.27 -22.63 -9.32
N PHE A 217 -6.98 -21.52 -10.00
CA PHE A 217 -7.21 -20.16 -9.50
C PHE A 217 -8.48 -19.61 -10.11
#